data_AF-A0AB37MSD5-F1
#
_entry.id   AF-A0AB37MSD5-F1
#
_cell.length_a   1.000
_cell.length_b   1.000
_cell.length_c   1.000
_cell.angle_alpha   90.00
_cell.angle_beta   90.00
_cell.angle_gamma   90.00
#
_symmetry.space_group_name_H-M   'P 1'
#
loop_
_entity.id
_entity.type
_entity.pdbx_description
1 polymer ?
#
loop_
_entity_poly.entity_id
_entity_poly.type
_entity_poly.pdbx_seq_one_letter_code
_entity_poly.pdbx_strand_id
1 'polypeptide(L)'
;MEWLEKVKEFITGFPQLLQTSPRYGYLIVAAILLLWLLGIICGWKWTYTRPGSWGGNFWLETLGPKAFRFWLGVILAVGIGLALFLFSISGK
;
A
#
# COMPACT_ATOMS: atom_id res chain seq x y z
N MET A 1 -12.24 8.09 29.03
CA MET A 1 -11.12 7.44 28.31
C MET A 1 -10.52 8.47 27.36
N GLU A 2 -9.67 9.38 27.85
CA GLU A 2 -9.11 10.50 27.06
C GLU A 2 -8.39 10.07 25.78
N TRP A 3 -7.82 8.86 25.79
CA TRP A 3 -7.17 8.26 24.63
C TRP A 3 -8.12 8.10 23.42
N LEU A 4 -9.39 7.71 23.65
CA LEU A 4 -10.35 7.53 22.54
C LEU A 4 -10.74 8.86 21.90
N GLU A 5 -10.87 9.91 22.71
CA GLU A 5 -11.19 11.25 22.20
C GLU A 5 -10.05 11.81 21.35
N LYS A 6 -8.79 11.62 21.77
CA LYS A 6 -7.61 11.99 20.96
C LYS A 6 -7.55 11.25 19.62
N VAL A 7 -7.89 9.95 19.61
CA VAL A 7 -7.95 9.16 18.37
C VAL A 7 -9.08 9.67 17.46
N LYS A 8 -10.25 9.96 18.03
CA LYS A 8 -11.40 10.47 17.29
C LYS A 8 -11.09 11.83 16.67
N GLU A 9 -10.50 12.73 17.45
CA GLU A 9 -10.10 14.08 17.00
C GLU A 9 -9.08 14.00 15.85
N PHE A 10 -8.09 13.11 15.96
CA PHE A 10 -7.14 12.82 14.89
C PHE A 10 -7.82 12.30 13.62
N ILE A 11 -8.72 11.31 13.74
CA ILE A 11 -9.46 10.74 12.60
C ILE A 11 -10.34 11.81 11.93
N THR A 12 -10.95 12.72 12.71
CA THR A 12 -11.78 13.80 12.17
C THR A 12 -10.97 14.93 11.53
N GLY A 13 -9.76 15.22 12.01
CA GLY A 13 -8.89 16.25 11.43
C GLY A 13 -8.08 15.76 10.21
N PHE A 14 -7.93 14.44 10.06
CA PHE A 14 -7.16 13.83 8.98
C PHE A 14 -7.68 14.16 7.56
N PRO A 15 -9.00 14.16 7.28
CA PRO A 15 -9.54 14.58 5.99
C PRO A 15 -9.21 16.04 5.65
N GLN A 16 -9.32 16.97 6.61
CA GLN A 16 -8.91 18.37 6.41
C GLN A 16 -7.43 18.47 6.05
N LEU A 17 -6.57 17.66 6.68
CA LEU A 17 -5.12 17.67 6.44
C LEU A 17 -4.78 17.17 5.03
N LEU A 18 -5.54 16.19 4.51
CA LEU A 18 -5.43 15.73 3.13
C LEU A 18 -5.94 16.75 2.10
N GLN A 19 -7.03 17.46 2.42
CA GLN A 19 -7.54 18.53 1.55
C GLN A 19 -6.57 19.71 1.46
N THR A 20 -5.95 20.07 2.59
CA THR A 20 -5.01 21.20 2.66
C THR A 20 -3.67 20.90 2.00
N SER A 21 -3.28 19.62 1.94
CA SER A 21 -2.00 19.20 1.37
C SER A 21 -2.16 17.82 0.72
N PRO A 22 -2.61 17.77 -0.55
CA PRO A 22 -2.89 16.51 -1.26
C PRO A 22 -1.66 15.60 -1.35
N ARG A 23 -0.44 16.15 -1.20
CA ARG A 23 0.80 15.36 -1.12
C ARG A 23 0.78 14.28 -0.04
N TYR A 24 0.10 14.50 1.09
CA TYR A 24 0.04 13.49 2.15
C TYR A 24 -0.72 12.23 1.73
N GLY A 25 -1.52 12.31 0.66
CA GLY A 25 -2.10 11.13 0.00
C GLY A 25 -1.05 10.13 -0.46
N TYR A 26 0.14 10.59 -0.90
CA TYR A 26 1.24 9.70 -1.28
C TYR A 26 1.77 8.88 -0.10
N LEU A 27 1.78 9.43 1.12
CA LEU A 27 2.17 8.68 2.32
C LEU A 27 1.14 7.62 2.69
N ILE A 28 -0.16 7.90 2.50
CA ILE A 28 -1.22 6.90 2.70
C ILE A 28 -1.03 5.74 1.73
N VAL A 29 -0.82 6.06 0.45
CA VAL A 29 -0.55 5.04 -0.58
C VAL A 29 0.68 4.22 -0.19
N ALA A 30 1.78 4.87 0.19
CA ALA A 30 2.99 4.19 0.63
C ALA A 30 2.74 3.27 1.85
N ALA A 31 1.97 3.74 2.85
CA ALA A 31 1.63 2.96 4.04
C ALA A 31 0.78 1.72 3.70
N ILE A 32 -0.21 1.86 2.82
CA ILE A 32 -1.04 0.73 2.34
C ILE A 32 -0.17 -0.28 1.58
N LEU A 33 0.71 0.19 0.70
CA LEU A 33 1.61 -0.68 -0.06
C LEU A 33 2.61 -1.39 0.86
N LEU A 34 3.11 -0.72 1.90
CA LEU A 34 3.96 -1.32 2.93
C LEU A 34 3.24 -2.41 3.71
N LEU A 35 1.99 -2.17 4.13
CA LEU A 35 1.17 -3.19 4.79
C LEU A 35 0.99 -4.41 3.87
N TRP A 36 0.74 -4.19 2.58
CA TRP A 36 0.59 -5.27 1.62
C TRP A 36 1.91 -6.02 1.43
N LEU A 37 3.04 -5.32 1.32
CA LEU A 37 4.37 -5.93 1.22
C LEU A 37 4.70 -6.79 2.46
N LEU A 38 4.40 -6.28 3.66
CA LEU A 38 4.50 -7.05 4.90
C LEU A 38 3.62 -8.30 4.85
N GLY A 39 2.40 -8.19 4.33
CA GLY A 39 1.53 -9.35 4.15
C GLY A 39 2.09 -10.39 3.19
N ILE A 40 2.81 -9.99 2.13
CA ILE A 40 3.51 -10.93 1.23
C ILE A 40 4.65 -11.63 1.96
N ILE A 41 5.48 -10.88 2.69
CA ILE A 41 6.63 -11.40 3.45
C ILE A 41 6.18 -12.36 4.55
N CYS A 42 5.16 -11.98 5.32
CA CYS A 42 4.52 -12.80 6.36
C CYS A 42 3.68 -13.95 5.79
N GLY A 43 3.56 -14.05 4.47
CA GLY A 43 2.91 -15.14 3.78
C GLY A 43 1.38 -15.19 3.94
N TRP A 44 0.73 -14.04 4.12
CA TRP A 44 -0.71 -13.94 4.26
C TRP A 44 -1.43 -14.31 2.97
N LYS A 45 -2.24 -15.37 3.00
CA LYS A 45 -2.92 -15.92 1.81
C LYS A 45 -3.71 -14.86 1.02
N TRP A 46 -4.39 -13.93 1.67
CA TRP A 46 -5.20 -12.93 0.98
C TRP A 46 -4.37 -11.97 0.07
N THR A 47 -3.05 -11.89 0.26
CA THR A 47 -2.19 -10.99 -0.52
C THR A 47 -1.77 -11.52 -1.89
N TYR A 48 -1.94 -12.83 -2.15
CA TYR A 48 -1.51 -13.47 -3.40
C TYR A 48 -2.39 -14.66 -3.85
N THR A 49 -3.33 -15.15 -3.04
CA THR A 49 -4.04 -16.43 -3.32
C THR A 49 -5.34 -16.27 -4.13
N ARG A 50 -5.72 -15.04 -4.52
CA ARG A 50 -6.82 -14.81 -5.45
C ARG A 50 -6.54 -13.60 -6.33
N PRO A 51 -5.83 -13.76 -7.45
CA PRO A 51 -6.00 -12.82 -8.53
C PRO A 51 -7.42 -13.03 -9.06
N GLY A 52 -8.40 -12.31 -8.53
CA GLY A 52 -9.78 -12.34 -9.04
C GLY A 52 -9.92 -11.81 -10.47
N SER A 53 -8.81 -11.39 -11.10
CA SER A 53 -8.74 -10.90 -12.47
C SER A 53 -8.09 -11.93 -13.40
N TRP A 54 -8.53 -11.93 -14.66
CA TRP A 54 -8.01 -12.80 -15.72
C TRP A 54 -6.48 -12.70 -15.86
N GLY A 55 -5.93 -11.48 -15.85
CA GLY A 55 -4.49 -11.27 -15.99
C GLY A 55 -3.68 -11.81 -14.81
N GLY A 56 -4.20 -11.70 -13.59
CA GLY A 56 -3.50 -12.24 -12.43
C GLY A 56 -3.46 -13.77 -12.41
N ASN A 57 -4.51 -14.45 -12.90
CA ASN A 57 -4.50 -15.90 -13.06
C ASN A 57 -3.51 -16.35 -14.15
N PHE A 58 -3.46 -15.63 -15.28
CA PHE A 58 -2.48 -15.90 -16.34
C PHE A 58 -1.03 -15.85 -15.82
N TRP A 59 -0.67 -14.80 -15.08
CA TRP A 59 0.68 -14.67 -14.51
C TRP A 59 0.97 -15.69 -13.41
N LEU A 60 -0.04 -16.06 -12.62
CA LEU A 60 0.11 -17.07 -11.56
C LEU A 60 0.33 -18.48 -12.15
N GLU A 61 -0.39 -18.82 -13.22
CA GLU A 61 -0.21 -20.08 -13.96
C GLU A 61 1.14 -20.12 -14.70
N THR A 62 1.59 -19.00 -15.26
CA THR A 62 2.84 -18.92 -16.03
C THR A 62 4.09 -18.92 -15.15
N LEU A 63 4.11 -18.13 -14.08
CA LEU A 63 5.30 -17.97 -13.21
C LEU A 63 5.31 -18.95 -12.04
N GLY A 64 4.15 -19.51 -11.70
CA GLY A 64 3.97 -20.31 -10.49
C GLY A 64 3.93 -19.49 -9.20
N PRO A 65 3.47 -20.08 -8.09
CA PRO A 65 3.13 -19.34 -6.87
C PRO A 65 4.32 -18.62 -6.20
N LYS A 66 5.52 -19.18 -6.29
CA LYS A 66 6.72 -18.61 -5.65
C LYS A 66 7.24 -17.40 -6.42
N ALA A 67 7.40 -17.52 -7.74
CA ALA A 67 7.90 -16.42 -8.56
C ALA A 67 6.87 -15.28 -8.65
N PHE A 68 5.57 -15.60 -8.74
CA PHE A 68 4.51 -14.60 -8.70
C PHE A 68 4.58 -13.73 -7.44
N ARG A 69 4.79 -14.34 -6.27
CA ARG A 69 4.93 -13.60 -4.99
C ARG A 69 6.18 -12.74 -4.94
N PHE A 70 7.29 -13.23 -5.47
CA PHE A 70 8.52 -12.46 -5.56
C PHE A 70 8.34 -11.21 -6.44
N TRP A 71 7.83 -11.38 -7.66
CA TRP A 71 7.58 -10.27 -8.58
C TRP A 71 6.55 -9.28 -8.07
N LEU A 72 5.48 -9.76 -7.41
CA LEU A 72 4.51 -8.90 -6.76
C LEU A 72 5.17 -8.04 -5.65
N GLY A 73 6.06 -8.64 -4.85
CA GLY A 73 6.85 -7.91 -3.86
C GLY A 73 7.76 -6.84 -4.48
N VAL A 74 8.40 -7.14 -5.62
CA VAL A 74 9.22 -6.16 -6.36
C VAL A 74 8.36 -5.00 -6.86
N ILE A 75 7.20 -5.27 -7.45
CA ILE A 75 6.28 -4.23 -7.92
C ILE A 75 5.81 -3.34 -6.76
N LEU A 76 5.48 -3.93 -5.61
CA LEU A 76 5.12 -3.16 -4.42
C LEU A 76 6.26 -2.28 -3.92
N ALA A 77 7.48 -2.80 -3.87
CA ALA A 77 8.66 -2.02 -3.48
C ALA A 77 8.90 -0.82 -4.41
N VAL A 78 8.76 -1.03 -5.73
CA VAL A 78 8.84 0.05 -6.72
C VAL A 78 7.70 1.06 -6.52
N GLY A 79 6.47 0.60 -6.29
CA GLY A 79 5.31 1.46 -6.01
C GLY A 79 5.49 2.32 -4.74
N ILE A 80 6.06 1.75 -3.67
CA ILE A 80 6.41 2.48 -2.45
C ILE A 80 7.47 3.54 -2.76
N GLY A 81 8.53 3.17 -3.47
CA GLY A 81 9.60 4.10 -3.87
C GLY A 81 9.06 5.27 -4.69
N LEU A 82 8.19 5.00 -5.66
CA LEU A 82 7.54 6.02 -6.47
C LEU A 82 6.62 6.92 -5.64
N ALA A 83 5.82 6.37 -4.73
CA ALA A 83 4.96 7.16 -3.86
C ALA A 83 5.78 8.11 -2.97
N LEU A 84 6.88 7.62 -2.38
CA LEU A 84 7.80 8.45 -1.58
C LEU A 84 8.53 9.49 -2.42
N PHE A 85 8.91 9.14 -3.65
CA PHE A 85 9.51 10.09 -4.59
C PHE A 85 8.54 11.21 -4.96
N LEU A 86 7.28 10.88 -5.29
CA LEU A 86 6.22 11.84 -5.57
C LEU A 86 5.95 12.76 -4.37
N PHE A 87 5.95 12.20 -3.16
CA PHE A 87 5.87 12.99 -1.93
C PHE A 87 7.03 13.98 -1.79
N SER A 88 8.26 13.54 -2.09
CA SER A 88 9.47 14.37 -1.99
C SER A 88 9.46 15.52 -3.00
N ILE A 89 9.04 15.30 -4.24
CA ILE A 89 9.01 16.36 -5.26
C ILE A 89 7.82 17.30 -5.12
N SER A 90 6.67 16.80 -4.64
CA SER A 90 5.45 17.60 -4.45
C SER A 90 5.54 18.58 -3.27
N GLY A 91 6.61 18.53 -2.49
CA GLY A 91 6.87 19.44 -1.37
C GLY A 91 7.83 20.59 -1.68
N LYS A 92 8.29 20.73 -2.93
CA LYS A 92 9.02 21.89 -3.44
C LYS A 92 8.04 22.94 -3.96
#